data_AF-A0A2V2EI53-F1
#
_entry.id   AF-A0A2V2EI53-F1
#
_cell.length_a   1.000
_cell.length_b   1.000
_cell.length_c   1.000
_cell.angle_alpha   90.00
_cell.angle_beta   90.00
_cell.angle_gamma   90.00
#
_symmetry.space_group_name_H-M   'P 1'
#
loop_
_entity.id
_entity.type
_entity.pdbx_description
1 polymer ?
#
loop_
_entity_poly.entity_id
_entity_poly.type
_entity_poly.pdbx_seq_one_letter_code
_entity_poly.pdbx_strand_id
1 'polypeptide(L)' 'MNIMEDVVVRYINLPMTVRGITVVDEDGNYNVYINSKLSSDRQRLALEHEMTHVQRGDFESFDDISDIEDID' A
#
# COMPACT_ATOMS: atom_id res chain seq x y z
N MET A 1 -21.16 2.48 18.14
CA MET A 1 -19.92 1.69 17.99
C MET A 1 -19.09 2.38 16.92
N ASN A 2 -18.12 3.19 17.33
CA ASN A 2 -17.12 3.72 16.39
C ASN A 2 -16.14 2.57 16.18
N ILE A 3 -16.33 1.80 15.11
CA ILE A 3 -15.28 0.89 14.64
C ILE A 3 -14.24 1.84 14.04
N MET A 4 -13.23 2.21 14.84
CA MET A 4 -12.03 2.82 14.29
C MET A 4 -11.36 1.69 13.53
N GLU A 5 -11.50 1.71 12.21
CA GLU A 5 -10.83 0.77 11.32
C GLU A 5 -9.32 0.87 11.59
N ASP A 6 -8.75 -0.15 12.23
CA ASP A 6 -7.33 -0.17 12.56
C ASP A 6 -6.54 -0.43 11.28
N VAL A 7 -5.58 0.46 10.99
CA VAL A 7 -4.68 0.34 9.84
C VAL A 7 -3.32 -0.13 10.33
N VAL A 8 -2.87 -1.30 9.88
CA VAL A 8 -1.57 -1.86 10.22
C VAL A 8 -0.65 -1.81 9.02
N VAL A 9 0.44 -1.05 9.14
CA VAL A 9 1.46 -0.90 8.10
C VAL A 9 2.66 -1.79 8.38
N ARG A 10 3.09 -2.57 7.38
CA ARG A 10 4.26 -3.47 7.48
C ARG A 10 5.19 -3.30 6.28
N TYR A 11 6.49 -3.20 6.56
CA TYR A 11 7.53 -3.16 5.53
C TYR A 11 8.10 -4.56 5.37
N ILE A 12 7.86 -5.20 4.22
CA ILE A 12 8.27 -6.58 3.97
C ILE A 12 8.91 -6.74 2.58
N ASN A 13 9.67 -7.81 2.40
CA ASN A 13 10.26 -8.14 1.10
C ASN A 13 9.17 -8.64 0.14
N LEU A 14 8.79 -7.79 -0.83
CA LEU A 14 7.88 -8.15 -1.91
C LEU A 14 8.66 -8.37 -3.23
N PRO A 15 8.04 -8.96 -4.26
CA PRO A 15 8.56 -8.88 -5.62
C PRO A 15 8.80 -7.41 -6.02
N MET A 16 9.86 -7.10 -6.77
CA MET A 16 10.19 -5.70 -7.14
C MET A 16 9.11 -5.04 -7.98
N THR A 17 8.25 -5.83 -8.64
CA THR A 17 7.09 -5.37 -9.39
C THR A 17 5.96 -4.85 -8.48
N VAL A 18 5.96 -5.21 -7.20
CA VAL A 18 4.95 -4.80 -6.22
C VAL A 18 5.55 -3.74 -5.30
N ARG A 19 4.99 -2.54 -5.30
CA ARG A 19 5.47 -1.43 -4.48
C ARG A 19 4.80 -1.40 -3.10
N GLY A 20 3.51 -1.67 -3.09
CA GLY A 20 2.71 -1.86 -1.89
C GLY A 20 1.42 -2.62 -2.22
N ILE A 21 0.70 -3.05 -1.19
CA ILE A 21 -0.62 -3.67 -1.32
C ILE A 21 -1.42 -3.46 -0.04
N THR A 22 -2.70 -3.16 -0.20
CA THR A 22 -3.69 -3.09 0.88
C THR A 22 -4.59 -4.32 0.87
N VAL A 23 -4.72 -4.98 2.02
CA VAL A 23 -5.57 -6.17 2.21
C VAL A 23 -6.49 -5.91 3.39
N VAL A 24 -7.78 -6.18 3.22
CA VAL A 24 -8.77 -6.17 4.31
C VAL A 24 -8.95 -7.59 4.82
N ASP A 25 -8.88 -7.77 6.13
CA ASP A 25 -9.17 -9.07 6.75
C ASP A 25 -10.67 -9.31 6.96
N GLU A 26 -11.03 -10.50 7.44
CA GLU A 26 -12.43 -10.89 7.68
C GLU A 26 -13.12 -10.02 8.74
N ASP A 27 -12.35 -9.36 9.60
CA ASP A 27 -12.81 -8.45 10.65
C ASP A 27 -12.93 -6.99 10.18
N GLY A 28 -12.52 -6.70 8.93
CA GLY A 28 -12.57 -5.35 8.36
C GLY A 28 -11.35 -4.47 8.68
N ASN A 29 -10.26 -5.02 9.21
CA ASN A 29 -9.04 -4.26 9.47
C ASN A 29 -8.17 -4.15 8.21
N TYR A 30 -7.57 -2.97 8.03
CA TYR A 30 -6.74 -2.68 6.86
C TYR A 30 -5.30 -3.07 7.15
N ASN A 31 -4.74 -3.91 6.30
CA ASN A 31 -3.36 -4.35 6.36
C ASN A 31 -2.62 -3.81 5.13
N VAL A 32 -1.76 -2.83 5.35
CA VAL A 32 -0.94 -2.21 4.30
C VAL A 32 0.47 -2.81 4.34
N TYR A 33 0.92 -3.32 3.20
CA TYR A 33 2.25 -3.89 3.04
C TYR A 33 3.05 -3.05 2.05
N ILE A 34 4.22 -2.57 2.46
CA ILE A 34 5.12 -1.77 1.62
C ILE A 34 6.39 -2.58 1.32
N ASN A 35 6.85 -2.54 0.07
CA ASN A 35 8.05 -3.26 -0.33
C ASN A 35 9.29 -2.64 0.31
N SER A 36 9.90 -3.35 1.26
CA SER A 36 11.10 -2.91 1.97
C SER A 36 12.34 -2.80 1.10
N LYS A 37 12.31 -3.32 -0.14
CA LYS A 37 13.42 -3.23 -1.10
C LYS A 37 13.47 -1.88 -1.84
N LEU A 38 12.41 -1.08 -1.76
CA LEU A 38 12.38 0.26 -2.35
C LEU A 38 13.21 1.25 -1.52
N SER A 39 13.64 2.35 -2.13
CA SER A 39 14.24 3.47 -1.40
C SER A 39 13.21 4.11 -0.46
N SER A 40 13.68 4.81 0.58
CA SER A 40 12.80 5.44 1.58
C SER A 40 11.77 6.39 0.96
N ASP A 41 12.14 7.15 -0.08
CA ASP A 41 11.21 8.04 -0.78
C ASP A 41 10.14 7.27 -1.54
N ARG A 42 10.52 6.17 -2.21
CA ARG A 42 9.58 5.29 -2.93
C ARG A 42 8.67 4.54 -1.96
N GLN A 43 9.17 4.15 -0.80
CA GLN A 43 8.36 3.58 0.28
C GLN A 43 7.33 4.58 0.81
N ARG A 44 7.71 5.84 1.02
CA ARG A 44 6.78 6.91 1.41
C ARG A 44 5.69 7.12 0.38
N LEU A 45 6.05 7.20 -0.89
CA LEU A 45 5.08 7.35 -1.99
C LEU A 45 4.12 6.15 -2.09
N ALA A 46 4.65 4.93 -1.94
CA ALA A 46 3.81 3.73 -1.90
C ALA A 46 2.85 3.75 -0.71
N LEU A 47 3.32 4.17 0.48
CA LEU A 47 2.46 4.30 1.65
C LEU A 47 1.36 5.35 1.44
N GLU A 48 1.67 6.52 0.89
CA GLU A 48 0.67 7.57 0.60
C GLU A 48 -0.39 7.09 -0.39
N HIS A 49 0.02 6.29 -1.39
CA HIS A 49 -0.88 5.63 -2.33
C HIS A 49 -1.84 4.67 -1.63
N GLU A 50 -1.30 3.71 -0.87
CA GLU A 50 -2.11 2.71 -0.16
C GLU A 50 -3.05 3.36 0.88
N MET A 51 -2.59 4.39 1.60
CA MET A 51 -3.44 5.14 2.53
C MET A 51 -4.57 5.91 1.85
N THR A 52 -4.43 6.25 0.57
CA THR A 52 -5.51 6.86 -0.23
C THR A 52 -6.60 5.83 -0.52
N HIS A 53 -6.22 4.58 -0.82
CA HIS A 53 -7.17 3.47 -1.00
C HIS A 53 -7.94 3.16 0.29
N VAL A 54 -7.24 3.11 1.43
CA VAL A 54 -7.86 2.92 2.75
C VAL A 54 -8.92 4.01 3.02
N GLN A 55 -8.63 5.28 2.73
CA GLN A 55 -9.57 6.38 2.97
C GLN A 55 -10.79 6.38 2.05
N ARG A 56 -10.65 5.86 0.83
CA ARG A 56 -11.73 5.82 -0.17
C ARG A 56 -12.54 4.53 -0.10
N GLY A 57 -12.02 3.48 0.55
CA GLY A 57 -12.61 2.15 0.54
C GLY A 57 -12.61 1.52 -0.86
N ASP A 58 -11.75 2.00 -1.76
CA ASP A 58 -11.61 1.49 -3.13
C ASP A 58 -10.40 0.55 -3.22
N PHE A 59 -10.65 -0.75 -3.07
CA PHE A 59 -9.61 -1.79 -3.09
C PHE A 59 -9.18 -2.20 -4.51
N GLU A 60 -9.63 -1.47 -5.52
CA GLU A 60 -9.25 -1.70 -6.91
C GLU A 60 -8.04 -0.85 -7.25
N SER A 61 -6.86 -1.29 -6.81
CA SER A 61 -5.70 -1.14 -7.67
C SER A 61 -4.60 -2.12 -7.31
N PHE A 62 -4.54 -3.21 -8.07
CA PHE A 62 -3.24 -3.74 -8.47
C PHE A 62 -2.66 -2.70 -9.43
N ASP A 63 -2.24 -1.55 -8.92
CA ASP A 63 -1.55 -0.57 -9.73
C ASP A 63 -0.15 -1.16 -9.97
N ASP A 64 -0.11 -2.07 -10.96
CA ASP A 64 1.04 -2.37 -11.80
C ASP A 64 1.45 -1.05 -12.44
N ILE A 65 2.07 -0.15 -11.67
CA ILE A 65 2.70 1.01 -12.26
C ILE A 65 4.08 0.54 -12.71
N SER A 66 4.06 -0.24 -13.80
CA SER A 66 5.10 -0.24 -14.82
C SER A 66 5.40 1.17 -15.34
N ASP A 67 4.57 2.17 -15.03
CA ASP A 67 4.68 3.55 -15.52
C ASP A 67 5.29 4.56 -14.52
N ILE A 68 6.31 4.16 -13.75
CA ILE A 68 7.34 5.12 -13.33
C ILE A 68 8.71 4.50 -13.61
N GLU A 69 8.95 4.13 -14.85
CA GLU A 69 10.29 4.29 -15.43
C GLU A 69 10.45 5.76 -15.82
N ASP A 70 11.56 6.34 -15.37
CA ASP A 70 12.18 7.61 -15.78
C ASP A 70 11.31 8.87 -15.90
N ILE A 71 11.38 9.69 -14.85
CA ILE A 71 11.69 11.11 -15.07
C ILE A 71 12.94 11.41 -14.24
N ASP A 72 14.08 11.31 -14.91
CA ASP A 72 15.34 12.00 -14.57
C ASP A 72 15.16 13.52 -14.78
#